data_AF-A0A6A4Z4Y9-F1
#
_entry.id   AF-A0A6A4Z4Y9-F1
#
_cell.length_a   1.000
_cell.length_b   1.000
_cell.length_c   1.000
_cell.angle_alpha   90.00
_cell.angle_beta   90.00
_cell.angle_gamma   90.00
#
_symmetry.space_group_name_H-M   'P 1'
#
loop_
_entity.id
_entity.type
_entity.pdbx_description
1 polymer ?
#
loop_
_entity_poly.entity_id
_entity_poly.type
_entity_poly.pdbx_seq_one_letter_code
_entity_poly.pdbx_strand_id
1 'polypeptide(L)'
;FEGLAREKKWQTKEGALNLIIDFCALHPVQVSRNLPDIIPKATEQIWDTRKEVKTAANEVMIKACSTASNADIEPFIPALVSCMANPSEVSECVHKLASTTFVKTVEAPALAIMEPLLVRGLNEQKTSVKRQTAVIIDNMCKLVEDPAEALLFTPKVLPTLKRIIESVADPECRDVVKRAHSTLLMAAGNVELSEDEGKVEFSSILA
;
A
#
# COMPACT_ATOMS: atom_id res chain seq x y z
N PHE A 1 8.17 -14.85 9.99
CA PHE A 1 9.03 -14.15 9.01
C PHE A 1 10.53 -14.26 9.26
N GLU A 2 11.02 -14.87 10.37
CA GLU A 2 12.46 -14.97 10.66
C GLU A 2 13.32 -15.64 9.57
N GLY A 3 12.72 -16.56 8.79
CA GLY A 3 13.37 -17.19 7.64
C GLY A 3 13.76 -16.21 6.52
N LEU A 4 13.17 -15.01 6.49
CA LEU A 4 13.45 -13.94 5.53
C LEU A 4 14.51 -12.95 6.01
N ALA A 5 15.04 -13.13 7.24
CA ALA A 5 16.03 -12.21 7.79
C ALA A 5 17.32 -12.18 6.94
N ARG A 6 17.99 -11.03 6.91
CA ARG A 6 19.09 -10.74 5.97
C ARG A 6 20.26 -11.71 6.12
N GLU A 7 20.54 -12.15 7.33
CA GLU A 7 21.62 -13.06 7.72
C GLU A 7 21.35 -14.53 7.36
N LYS A 8 20.12 -14.88 6.94
CA LYS A 8 19.78 -16.24 6.55
C LYS A 8 20.34 -16.58 5.18
N LYS A 9 20.65 -17.87 4.98
CA LYS A 9 21.05 -18.41 3.67
C LYS A 9 19.90 -18.24 2.68
N TRP A 10 20.22 -18.01 1.42
CA TRP A 10 19.22 -17.74 0.38
C TRP A 10 18.22 -18.89 0.21
N GLN A 11 18.64 -20.15 0.41
CA GLN A 11 17.75 -21.32 0.37
C GLN A 11 16.70 -21.28 1.49
N THR A 12 17.06 -20.76 2.67
CA THR A 12 16.12 -20.60 3.78
C THR A 12 15.10 -19.52 3.46
N LYS A 13 15.53 -18.42 2.84
CA LYS A 13 14.64 -17.35 2.39
C LYS A 13 13.67 -17.84 1.31
N GLU A 14 14.19 -18.51 0.28
CA GLU A 14 13.41 -19.12 -0.78
C GLU A 14 12.39 -20.12 -0.24
N GLY A 15 12.82 -21.05 0.63
CA GLY A 15 11.91 -21.99 1.28
C GLY A 15 10.82 -21.30 2.10
N ALA A 16 11.14 -20.23 2.82
CA ALA A 16 10.15 -19.45 3.57
C ALA A 16 9.15 -18.74 2.64
N LEU A 17 9.60 -18.21 1.49
CA LEU A 17 8.73 -17.60 0.49
C LEU A 17 7.80 -18.65 -0.16
N ASN A 18 8.32 -19.83 -0.48
CA ASN A 18 7.53 -20.93 -1.04
C ASN A 18 6.45 -21.42 -0.07
N LEU A 19 6.73 -21.45 1.24
CA LEU A 19 5.69 -21.74 2.24
C LEU A 19 4.56 -20.70 2.26
N ILE A 20 4.88 -19.41 2.06
CA ILE A 20 3.85 -18.36 1.94
C ILE A 20 3.01 -18.59 0.68
N ILE A 21 3.64 -18.98 -0.44
CA ILE A 21 2.94 -19.35 -1.68
C ILE A 21 1.94 -20.48 -1.43
N ASP A 22 2.35 -21.52 -0.71
CA ASP A 22 1.46 -22.64 -0.37
C ASP A 22 0.29 -22.17 0.50
N PHE A 23 0.52 -21.27 1.47
CA PHE A 23 -0.56 -20.68 2.26
C PHE A 23 -1.53 -19.84 1.45
N CYS A 24 -1.08 -19.18 0.36
CA CYS A 24 -2.00 -18.45 -0.52
C CYS A 24 -3.04 -19.39 -1.14
N ALA A 25 -2.65 -20.63 -1.46
CA ALA A 25 -3.56 -21.63 -2.02
C ALA A 25 -4.42 -22.32 -0.95
N LEU A 26 -3.83 -22.66 0.20
CA LEU A 26 -4.49 -23.43 1.25
C LEU A 26 -5.39 -22.57 2.16
N HIS A 27 -4.99 -21.33 2.42
CA HIS A 27 -5.58 -20.44 3.42
C HIS A 27 -5.67 -18.98 2.92
N PRO A 28 -6.34 -18.73 1.77
CA PRO A 28 -6.35 -17.42 1.12
C PRO A 28 -6.93 -16.31 2.00
N VAL A 29 -8.00 -16.60 2.77
CA VAL A 29 -8.63 -15.61 3.65
C VAL A 29 -7.68 -15.17 4.76
N GLN A 30 -6.93 -16.11 5.35
CA GLN A 30 -5.96 -15.81 6.39
C GLN A 30 -4.77 -15.03 5.82
N VAL A 31 -4.32 -15.36 4.62
CA VAL A 31 -3.26 -14.61 3.93
C VAL A 31 -3.71 -13.18 3.64
N SER A 32 -4.91 -13.00 3.10
CA SER A 32 -5.50 -11.69 2.78
C SER A 32 -5.50 -10.75 3.99
N ARG A 33 -5.94 -11.25 5.16
CA ARG A 33 -5.94 -10.48 6.42
C ARG A 33 -4.53 -10.09 6.90
N ASN A 34 -3.52 -10.87 6.56
CA ASN A 34 -2.12 -10.63 6.94
C ASN A 34 -1.31 -9.93 5.84
N LEU A 35 -1.95 -9.46 4.76
CA LEU A 35 -1.27 -8.69 3.71
C LEU A 35 -0.49 -7.46 4.22
N PRO A 36 -0.99 -6.69 5.22
CA PRO A 36 -0.22 -5.60 5.81
C PRO A 36 1.16 -6.01 6.33
N ASP A 37 1.32 -7.25 6.80
CA ASP A 37 2.59 -7.80 7.29
C ASP A 37 3.40 -8.49 6.20
N ILE A 38 2.72 -9.21 5.29
CA ILE A 38 3.36 -9.98 4.21
C ILE A 38 4.00 -9.04 3.18
N ILE A 39 3.30 -7.98 2.75
CA ILE A 39 3.74 -7.10 1.66
C ILE A 39 5.09 -6.43 1.96
N PRO A 40 5.31 -5.78 3.12
CA PRO A 40 6.61 -5.19 3.44
C PRO A 40 7.73 -6.23 3.43
N LYS A 41 7.48 -7.41 4.00
CA LYS A 41 8.49 -8.48 4.08
C LYS A 41 8.84 -9.08 2.74
N ALA A 42 7.86 -9.29 1.88
CA ALA A 42 8.09 -9.79 0.52
C ALA A 42 8.74 -8.72 -0.37
N THR A 43 8.37 -7.44 -0.20
CA THR A 43 8.98 -6.31 -0.93
C THR A 43 10.47 -6.17 -0.61
N GLU A 44 10.90 -6.35 0.64
CA GLU A 44 12.32 -6.40 1.01
C GLU A 44 13.07 -7.50 0.22
N GLN A 45 12.43 -8.65 -0.04
CA GLN A 45 13.07 -9.77 -0.75
C GLN A 45 13.13 -9.60 -2.28
N ILE A 46 12.31 -8.73 -2.88
CA ILE A 46 12.40 -8.36 -4.31
C ILE A 46 13.79 -7.80 -4.64
N TRP A 47 14.44 -7.17 -3.67
CA TRP A 47 15.76 -6.56 -3.79
C TRP A 47 16.90 -7.48 -3.34
N ASP A 48 16.65 -8.77 -3.07
CA ASP A 48 17.71 -9.72 -2.68
C ASP A 48 18.77 -9.86 -3.78
N THR A 49 19.98 -10.31 -3.46
CA THR A 49 21.04 -10.50 -4.46
C THR A 49 20.85 -11.76 -5.31
N ARG A 50 20.10 -12.75 -4.82
CA ARG A 50 19.90 -14.05 -5.49
C ARG A 50 18.65 -14.05 -6.33
N LYS A 51 18.76 -14.54 -7.58
CA LYS A 51 17.67 -14.53 -8.55
C LYS A 51 16.51 -15.42 -8.10
N GLU A 52 16.82 -16.53 -7.45
CA GLU A 52 15.89 -17.51 -6.89
C GLU A 52 14.98 -16.85 -5.85
N VAL A 53 15.58 -16.11 -4.90
CA VAL A 53 14.85 -15.35 -3.88
C VAL A 53 13.99 -14.26 -4.51
N LYS A 54 14.52 -13.50 -5.47
CA LYS A 54 13.73 -12.49 -6.20
C LYS A 54 12.52 -13.10 -6.91
N THR A 55 12.70 -14.26 -7.53
CA THR A 55 11.64 -14.94 -8.29
C THR A 55 10.54 -15.41 -7.34
N ALA A 56 10.90 -16.09 -6.26
CA ALA A 56 9.96 -16.50 -5.22
C ALA A 56 9.26 -15.30 -4.56
N ALA A 57 9.96 -14.18 -4.33
CA ALA A 57 9.37 -12.98 -3.75
C ALA A 57 8.33 -12.32 -4.66
N ASN A 58 8.62 -12.23 -5.97
CA ASN A 58 7.65 -11.73 -6.94
C ASN A 58 6.42 -12.65 -7.01
N GLU A 59 6.62 -13.97 -6.98
CA GLU A 59 5.51 -14.92 -6.98
C GLU A 59 4.66 -14.82 -5.72
N VAL A 60 5.28 -14.70 -4.52
CA VAL A 60 4.59 -14.41 -3.27
C VAL A 60 3.75 -13.15 -3.40
N MET A 61 4.33 -12.05 -3.90
CA MET A 61 3.62 -10.78 -4.03
C MET A 61 2.38 -10.90 -4.92
N ILE A 62 2.50 -11.53 -6.10
CA ILE A 62 1.35 -11.73 -6.98
C ILE A 62 0.29 -12.60 -6.31
N LYS A 63 0.67 -13.79 -5.82
CA LYS A 63 -0.29 -14.75 -5.24
C LYS A 63 -0.95 -14.22 -3.97
N ALA A 64 -0.18 -13.60 -3.09
CA ALA A 64 -0.71 -13.03 -1.86
C ALA A 64 -1.65 -11.86 -2.17
N CYS A 65 -1.27 -10.91 -3.04
CA CYS A 65 -2.14 -9.80 -3.40
C CYS A 65 -3.45 -10.28 -4.04
N SER A 66 -3.41 -11.36 -4.84
CA SER A 66 -4.62 -11.96 -5.43
C SER A 66 -5.58 -12.56 -4.39
N THR A 67 -5.17 -12.76 -3.14
CA THR A 67 -6.08 -13.22 -2.07
C THR A 67 -7.01 -12.11 -1.55
N ALA A 68 -6.76 -10.84 -1.88
CA ALA A 68 -7.61 -9.73 -1.46
C ALA A 68 -9.00 -9.74 -2.13
N SER A 69 -9.16 -10.44 -3.26
CA SER A 69 -10.43 -10.60 -3.98
C SER A 69 -11.21 -9.29 -4.23
N ASN A 70 -10.49 -8.18 -4.46
CA ASN A 70 -11.08 -6.90 -4.81
C ASN A 70 -11.04 -6.71 -6.34
N ALA A 71 -12.21 -6.76 -6.98
CA ALA A 71 -12.35 -6.70 -8.44
C ALA A 71 -11.86 -5.40 -9.07
N ASP A 72 -11.78 -4.30 -8.31
CA ASP A 72 -11.28 -3.02 -8.83
C ASP A 72 -9.74 -3.00 -8.86
N ILE A 73 -9.08 -3.82 -8.03
CA ILE A 73 -7.62 -3.84 -7.87
C ILE A 73 -6.98 -5.03 -8.60
N GLU A 74 -7.68 -6.16 -8.69
CA GLU A 74 -7.20 -7.40 -9.32
C GLU A 74 -6.51 -7.19 -10.68
N PRO A 75 -7.08 -6.43 -11.64
CA PRO A 75 -6.44 -6.19 -12.94
C PRO A 75 -5.10 -5.45 -12.85
N PHE A 76 -4.88 -4.71 -11.77
CA PHE A 76 -3.70 -3.89 -11.55
C PHE A 76 -2.63 -4.59 -10.70
N ILE A 77 -2.92 -5.73 -10.06
CA ILE A 77 -1.96 -6.44 -9.19
C ILE A 77 -0.60 -6.65 -9.88
N PRO A 78 -0.50 -7.13 -11.13
CA PRO A 78 0.80 -7.28 -11.79
C PRO A 78 1.56 -5.97 -11.94
N ALA A 79 0.87 -4.88 -12.29
CA ALA A 79 1.47 -3.55 -12.43
C ALA A 79 1.89 -2.97 -11.07
N LEU A 80 1.07 -3.18 -10.04
CA LEU A 80 1.35 -2.75 -8.67
C LEU A 80 2.60 -3.44 -8.12
N VAL A 81 2.70 -4.76 -8.27
CA VAL A 81 3.89 -5.53 -7.85
C VAL A 81 5.12 -5.11 -8.65
N SER A 82 4.98 -4.91 -9.98
CA SER A 82 6.08 -4.41 -10.81
C SER A 82 6.58 -3.04 -10.35
N CYS A 83 5.68 -2.12 -9.98
CA CYS A 83 6.06 -0.78 -9.50
C CYS A 83 6.80 -0.81 -8.15
N MET A 84 6.57 -1.81 -7.31
CA MET A 84 7.32 -2.00 -6.07
C MET A 84 8.77 -2.41 -6.34
N ALA A 85 9.03 -3.11 -7.44
CA ALA A 85 10.36 -3.47 -7.92
C ALA A 85 11.01 -2.36 -8.77
N ASN A 86 10.21 -1.61 -9.53
CA ASN A 86 10.67 -0.64 -10.53
C ASN A 86 10.06 0.74 -10.30
N PRO A 87 10.75 1.63 -9.55
CA PRO A 87 10.22 2.96 -9.26
C PRO A 87 9.95 3.84 -10.48
N SER A 88 10.54 3.55 -11.63
CA SER A 88 10.30 4.27 -12.90
C SER A 88 8.88 4.07 -13.44
N GLU A 89 8.20 2.99 -13.06
CA GLU A 89 6.86 2.63 -13.55
C GLU A 89 5.74 3.31 -12.75
N VAL A 90 6.06 3.90 -11.59
CA VAL A 90 5.09 4.51 -10.66
C VAL A 90 4.21 5.54 -11.37
N SER A 91 4.80 6.41 -12.20
CA SER A 91 4.05 7.45 -12.91
C SER A 91 3.01 6.87 -13.86
N GLU A 92 3.31 5.75 -14.53
CA GLU A 92 2.39 5.11 -15.46
C GLU A 92 1.29 4.35 -14.72
N CYS A 93 1.65 3.64 -13.65
CA CYS A 93 0.70 2.91 -12.82
C CYS A 93 -0.30 3.86 -12.13
N VAL A 94 0.18 4.97 -11.55
CA VAL A 94 -0.68 6.03 -11.00
C VAL A 94 -1.61 6.60 -12.07
N HIS A 95 -1.12 6.83 -13.28
CA HIS A 95 -1.97 7.36 -14.36
C HIS A 95 -3.12 6.42 -14.73
N LYS A 96 -2.85 5.10 -14.80
CA LYS A 96 -3.85 4.07 -15.09
C LYS A 96 -4.88 3.97 -13.96
N LEU A 97 -4.43 3.92 -12.70
CA LEU A 97 -5.30 3.83 -11.53
C LEU A 97 -6.13 5.08 -11.29
N ALA A 98 -5.61 6.27 -11.57
CA ALA A 98 -6.35 7.52 -11.44
C ALA A 98 -7.56 7.61 -12.38
N SER A 99 -7.57 6.83 -13.46
CA SER A 99 -8.69 6.75 -14.42
C SER A 99 -9.67 5.62 -14.10
N THR A 100 -9.44 4.87 -13.01
CA THR A 100 -10.27 3.74 -12.60
C THR A 100 -11.38 4.21 -11.67
N THR A 101 -12.58 3.67 -11.86
CA THR A 101 -13.70 3.90 -10.94
C THR A 101 -13.72 2.78 -9.92
N PHE A 102 -13.46 3.11 -8.65
CA PHE A 102 -13.61 2.17 -7.54
C PHE A 102 -15.09 2.06 -7.17
N VAL A 103 -15.56 0.83 -6.99
CA VAL A 103 -16.96 0.49 -6.69
C VAL A 103 -17.06 -0.43 -5.48
N LYS A 104 -16.07 -1.30 -5.26
CA LYS A 104 -16.02 -2.22 -4.14
C LYS A 104 -15.58 -1.49 -2.87
N THR A 105 -16.15 -1.92 -1.75
CA THR A 105 -15.69 -1.52 -0.41
C THR A 105 -14.20 -1.77 -0.29
N VAL A 106 -13.50 -0.78 0.25
CA VAL A 106 -12.04 -0.79 0.38
C VAL A 106 -11.69 -1.23 1.80
N GLU A 107 -11.34 -2.51 1.91
CA GLU A 107 -10.96 -3.14 3.17
C GLU A 107 -9.42 -3.08 3.40
N ALA A 108 -8.98 -3.45 4.60
CA ALA A 108 -7.55 -3.49 4.95
C ALA A 108 -6.63 -4.21 3.94
N PRO A 109 -7.00 -5.38 3.35
CA PRO A 109 -6.21 -6.04 2.32
C PRO A 109 -5.98 -5.18 1.06
N ALA A 110 -7.02 -4.48 0.61
CA ALA A 110 -6.96 -3.60 -0.55
C ALA A 110 -6.08 -2.38 -0.30
N LEU A 111 -6.19 -1.78 0.90
CA LEU A 111 -5.34 -0.68 1.34
C LEU A 111 -3.86 -1.10 1.41
N ALA A 112 -3.58 -2.29 1.94
CA ALA A 112 -2.21 -2.80 2.05
C ALA A 112 -1.51 -2.96 0.69
N ILE A 113 -2.25 -3.38 -0.34
CA ILE A 113 -1.73 -3.51 -1.71
C ILE A 113 -1.46 -2.14 -2.33
N MET A 114 -2.36 -1.18 -2.11
CA MET A 114 -2.28 0.15 -2.72
C MET A 114 -1.28 1.08 -2.02
N GLU A 115 -1.09 0.91 -0.72
CA GLU A 115 -0.28 1.81 0.12
C GLU A 115 1.12 2.09 -0.43
N PRO A 116 1.95 1.09 -0.82
CA PRO A 116 3.31 1.34 -1.29
C PRO A 116 3.33 2.23 -2.54
N LEU A 117 2.37 2.05 -3.46
CA LEU A 117 2.24 2.90 -4.64
C LEU A 117 1.86 4.33 -4.25
N LEU A 118 0.87 4.49 -3.37
CA LEU A 118 0.35 5.81 -3.00
C LEU A 118 1.41 6.64 -2.26
N VAL A 119 2.10 6.03 -1.28
CA VAL A 119 3.22 6.68 -0.59
C VAL A 119 4.31 7.09 -1.58
N ARG A 120 4.63 6.23 -2.54
CA ARG A 120 5.65 6.53 -3.56
C ARG A 120 5.19 7.65 -4.51
N GLY A 121 3.95 7.61 -4.96
CA GLY A 121 3.35 8.58 -5.89
C GLY A 121 3.24 9.98 -5.30
N LEU A 122 2.91 10.11 -4.01
CA LEU A 122 2.91 11.40 -3.31
C LEU A 122 4.32 12.00 -3.18
N ASN A 123 5.35 11.15 -3.09
CA ASN A 123 6.74 11.57 -3.01
C ASN A 123 7.40 11.78 -4.38
N GLU A 124 6.67 11.62 -5.48
CA GLU A 124 7.21 11.80 -6.83
C GLU A 124 7.45 13.28 -7.15
N GLN A 125 8.44 13.60 -8.01
CA GLN A 125 8.79 15.00 -8.29
C GLN A 125 7.69 15.71 -9.08
N LYS A 126 7.09 15.01 -10.05
CA LYS A 126 6.08 15.57 -10.94
C LYS A 126 4.78 15.89 -10.19
N THR A 127 4.38 17.16 -10.22
CA THR A 127 3.12 17.65 -9.61
C THR A 127 1.90 16.91 -10.15
N SER A 128 1.89 16.56 -11.44
CA SER A 128 0.79 15.78 -12.04
C SER A 128 0.58 14.43 -11.38
N VAL A 129 1.67 13.72 -11.04
CA VAL A 129 1.64 12.42 -10.35
C VAL A 129 1.15 12.57 -8.92
N LYS A 130 1.63 13.60 -8.20
CA LYS A 130 1.14 13.91 -6.84
C LYS A 130 -0.38 14.16 -6.84
N ARG A 131 -0.86 14.98 -7.79
CA ARG A 131 -2.29 15.29 -7.96
C ARG A 131 -3.10 14.03 -8.28
N GLN A 132 -2.65 13.21 -9.23
CA GLN A 132 -3.33 11.95 -9.59
C GLN A 132 -3.35 10.96 -8.43
N THR A 133 -2.26 10.87 -7.67
CA THR A 133 -2.19 10.03 -6.47
C THR A 133 -3.20 10.48 -5.42
N ALA A 134 -3.35 11.79 -5.22
CA ALA A 134 -4.36 12.34 -4.32
C ALA A 134 -5.80 12.05 -4.80
N VAL A 135 -6.07 12.04 -6.11
CA VAL A 135 -7.38 11.61 -6.65
C VAL A 135 -7.67 10.15 -6.31
N ILE A 136 -6.67 9.26 -6.43
CA ILE A 136 -6.83 7.84 -6.07
C ILE A 136 -7.16 7.72 -4.58
N ILE A 137 -6.41 8.40 -3.71
CA ILE A 137 -6.65 8.41 -2.25
C ILE A 137 -8.07 8.90 -1.94
N ASP A 138 -8.49 10.02 -2.53
CA ASP A 138 -9.83 10.59 -2.32
C ASP A 138 -10.95 9.64 -2.74
N ASN A 139 -10.79 8.97 -3.89
CA ASN A 139 -11.81 8.02 -4.38
C ASN A 139 -11.87 6.75 -3.54
N MET A 140 -10.73 6.22 -3.12
CA MET A 140 -10.66 5.00 -2.30
C MET A 140 -11.19 5.24 -0.88
N CYS A 141 -10.79 6.33 -0.23
CA CYS A 141 -11.18 6.60 1.16
C CYS A 141 -12.69 6.83 1.34
N LYS A 142 -13.43 7.19 0.28
CA LYS A 142 -14.90 7.28 0.30
C LYS A 142 -15.60 5.92 0.40
N LEU A 143 -14.88 4.84 0.11
CA LEU A 143 -15.37 3.47 0.09
C LEU A 143 -14.86 2.66 1.29
N VAL A 144 -14.19 3.30 2.25
CA VAL A 144 -13.80 2.67 3.51
C VAL A 144 -14.99 2.82 4.47
N GLU A 145 -15.53 1.68 4.92
CA GLU A 145 -16.68 1.64 5.82
C GLU A 145 -16.26 1.62 7.29
N ASP A 146 -15.14 0.96 7.61
CA ASP A 146 -14.61 0.86 8.98
C ASP A 146 -13.43 1.82 9.20
N PRO A 147 -13.54 2.79 10.12
CA PRO A 147 -12.44 3.68 10.47
C PRO A 147 -11.17 2.98 10.91
N ALA A 148 -11.26 1.80 11.51
CA ALA A 148 -10.09 1.02 11.92
C ALA A 148 -9.19 0.67 10.73
N GLU A 149 -9.78 0.40 9.55
CA GLU A 149 -9.04 0.09 8.33
C GLU A 149 -8.32 1.31 7.78
N ALA A 150 -8.99 2.47 7.77
CA ALA A 150 -8.37 3.73 7.39
C ALA A 150 -7.21 4.11 8.32
N LEU A 151 -7.31 3.80 9.62
CA LEU A 151 -6.27 4.11 10.60
C LEU A 151 -4.96 3.34 10.41
N LEU A 152 -5.00 2.14 9.80
CA LEU A 152 -3.77 1.42 9.44
C LEU A 152 -2.96 2.16 8.37
N PHE A 153 -3.65 2.89 7.50
CA PHE A 153 -3.08 3.60 6.35
C PHE A 153 -2.73 5.06 6.65
N THR A 154 -3.54 5.73 7.47
CA THR A 154 -3.48 7.17 7.72
C THR A 154 -2.10 7.68 8.19
N PRO A 155 -1.40 7.04 9.15
CA PRO A 155 -0.12 7.52 9.68
C PRO A 155 0.98 7.64 8.61
N LYS A 156 0.92 6.84 7.56
CA LYS A 156 1.92 6.81 6.49
C LYS A 156 1.66 7.84 5.39
N VAL A 157 0.39 8.24 5.22
CA VAL A 157 -0.05 9.07 4.08
C VAL A 157 -0.38 10.50 4.49
N LEU A 158 -1.02 10.68 5.65
CA LEU A 158 -1.48 11.99 6.12
C LEU A 158 -0.34 13.04 6.22
N PRO A 159 0.84 12.73 6.79
CA PRO A 159 1.93 13.71 6.87
C PRO A 159 2.40 14.17 5.49
N THR A 160 2.41 13.27 4.51
CA THR A 160 2.82 13.58 3.14
C THR A 160 1.79 14.46 2.45
N LEU A 161 0.49 14.22 2.67
CA LEU A 161 -0.57 15.08 2.16
C LEU A 161 -0.47 16.51 2.72
N LYS A 162 -0.30 16.66 4.05
CA LYS A 162 -0.09 17.97 4.70
C LYS A 162 1.09 18.74 4.10
N ARG A 163 2.24 18.07 3.99
CA ARG A 163 3.45 18.65 3.38
C ARG A 163 3.20 19.14 1.95
N ILE A 164 2.46 18.38 1.14
CA ILE A 164 2.14 18.77 -0.25
C ILE A 164 1.23 20.00 -0.29
N ILE A 165 0.25 20.09 0.61
CA ILE A 165 -0.66 21.24 0.72
C ILE A 165 0.12 22.54 0.98
N GLU A 166 1.18 22.47 1.80
CA GLU A 166 1.98 23.64 2.17
C GLU A 166 3.06 23.98 1.15
N SER A 167 3.70 22.97 0.56
CA SER A 167 4.92 23.15 -0.24
C SER A 167 4.71 23.27 -1.74
N VAL A 168 3.60 22.74 -2.29
CA VAL A 168 3.38 22.76 -3.75
C VAL A 168 2.82 24.11 -4.20
N ALA A 169 3.44 24.69 -5.22
CA ALA A 169 3.05 25.99 -5.77
C ALA A 169 1.72 25.94 -6.55
N ASP A 170 1.44 24.83 -7.23
CA ASP A 170 0.26 24.66 -8.07
C ASP A 170 -1.03 24.64 -7.22
N PRO A 171 -1.94 25.62 -7.40
CA PRO A 171 -3.15 25.71 -6.60
C PRO A 171 -4.10 24.54 -6.83
N GLU A 172 -4.21 24.04 -8.07
CA GLU A 172 -5.09 22.93 -8.41
C GLU A 172 -4.66 21.65 -7.68
N CYS A 173 -3.37 21.32 -7.73
CA CYS A 173 -2.82 20.20 -6.97
C CYS A 173 -3.11 20.33 -5.48
N ARG A 174 -2.93 21.52 -4.88
CA ARG A 174 -3.23 21.72 -3.46
C ARG A 174 -4.70 21.48 -3.14
N ASP A 175 -5.62 21.95 -3.97
CA ASP A 175 -7.06 21.79 -3.72
C ASP A 175 -7.51 20.32 -3.83
N VAL A 176 -6.94 19.57 -4.78
CA VAL A 176 -7.16 18.12 -4.87
C VAL A 176 -6.60 17.40 -3.63
N VAL A 177 -5.39 17.75 -3.20
CA VAL A 177 -4.75 17.12 -2.04
C VAL A 177 -5.47 17.48 -0.74
N LYS A 178 -5.97 18.72 -0.58
CA LYS A 178 -6.80 19.12 0.56
C LYS A 178 -8.09 18.30 0.65
N ARG A 179 -8.74 18.03 -0.48
CA ARG A 179 -9.93 17.16 -0.51
C ARG A 179 -9.57 15.75 -0.07
N ALA A 180 -8.53 15.15 -0.66
CA ALA A 180 -8.05 13.83 -0.27
C ALA A 180 -7.68 13.74 1.22
N HIS A 181 -7.03 14.76 1.76
CA HIS A 181 -6.70 14.88 3.18
C HIS A 181 -7.97 14.91 4.05
N SER A 182 -8.97 15.71 3.69
CA SER A 182 -10.23 15.78 4.43
C SER A 182 -10.99 14.45 4.40
N THR A 183 -11.06 13.81 3.23
CA THR A 183 -11.72 12.52 3.05
C THR A 183 -11.03 11.43 3.86
N LEU A 184 -9.70 11.39 3.86
CA LEU A 184 -8.93 10.45 4.68
C LEU A 184 -9.18 10.64 6.18
N LEU A 185 -9.22 11.89 6.66
CA LEU A 185 -9.54 12.17 8.06
C LEU A 185 -10.96 11.75 8.45
N MET A 186 -11.94 12.00 7.57
CA MET A 186 -13.32 11.55 7.78
C MET A 186 -13.41 10.02 7.82
N ALA A 187 -12.75 9.34 6.88
CA ALA A 187 -12.69 7.88 6.85
C ALA A 187 -12.03 7.32 8.11
N ALA A 188 -10.98 7.96 8.62
CA ALA A 188 -10.30 7.57 9.85
C ALA A 188 -11.07 7.93 11.14
N GLY A 189 -12.23 8.60 11.06
CA GLY A 189 -13.03 8.96 12.23
C GLY A 189 -12.57 10.23 12.97
N ASN A 190 -11.98 11.21 12.27
CA ASN A 190 -11.46 12.47 12.85
C ASN A 190 -10.40 12.27 13.96
N VAL A 191 -9.41 11.41 13.72
CA VAL A 191 -8.31 11.21 14.66
C VAL A 191 -7.29 12.34 14.56
N GLU A 192 -7.01 13.01 15.68
CA GLU A 192 -5.85 13.88 15.84
C GLU A 192 -4.59 13.01 15.94
N LEU A 193 -3.84 12.87 14.83
CA LEU A 193 -2.53 12.24 14.86
C LEU A 193 -1.50 13.24 15.42
N SER A 194 -0.88 12.91 16.54
CA SER A 194 0.24 13.67 17.11
C SER A 194 1.41 13.72 16.12
N GLU A 195 2.01 14.89 15.94
CA GLU A 195 3.07 15.13 14.96
C GLU A 195 4.41 14.47 15.28
N ASP A 196 4.52 13.81 16.44
CA ASP A 196 5.74 13.12 16.88
C ASP A 196 5.63 11.60 16.74
N GLU A 197 6.62 11.07 16.01
CA GLU A 197 7.05 9.68 15.89
C GLU A 197 6.21 8.72 15.03
N GLY A 198 6.89 8.05 14.08
CA GLY A 198 6.41 6.90 13.32
C GLY A 198 6.23 5.62 14.16
N LYS A 199 5.64 5.75 15.35
CA LYS A 199 5.20 4.65 16.21
C LYS A 199 3.74 4.89 16.56
N VAL A 200 2.86 4.14 15.90
CA VAL A 200 1.46 4.03 16.33
C VAL A 200 1.45 3.17 17.59
N GLU A 201 1.25 3.76 18.77
CA GLU A 201 0.93 2.97 19.98
C GLU A 201 -0.53 2.51 19.89
N PHE A 202 -0.73 1.23 19.56
CA PHE A 202 -2.04 0.56 19.52
C PHE A 202 -2.60 0.19 20.91
N SER A 203 -2.13 0.81 21.99
CA SER A 203 -2.53 0.45 23.36
C SER A 203 -3.95 0.93 23.75
N SER A 204 -4.54 1.85 22.98
CA SER A 204 -5.79 2.53 23.37
C SER A 204 -7.04 2.11 22.58
N ILE A 205 -6.93 1.22 21.58
CA ILE A 205 -8.04 0.86 20.67
C ILE A 205 -8.71 -0.48 21.05
N LEU A 206 -8.24 -1.16 22.11
CA LEU A 206 -8.85 -2.40 22.61
C LEU A 206 -9.09 -2.38 24.13
N ALA A 207 -9.68 -1.29 24.64
CA ALA A 207 -10.27 -1.25 25.98
C ALA A 207 -11.80 -1.26 25.90
#